data_AF-A0A537K2D4-F1
#
_entry.id   AF-A0A537K2D4-F1
#
_cell.length_a   1.000
_cell.length_b   1.000
_cell.length_c   1.000
_cell.angle_alpha   90.00
_cell.angle_beta   90.00
_cell.angle_gamma   90.00
#
_symmetry.space_group_name_H-M   'P 1'
#
loop_
_entity.id
_entity.type
_entity.pdbx_description
1 polymer ?
#
loop_
_entity_poly.entity_id
_entity_poly.type
_entity_poly.pdbx_seq_one_letter_code
_entity_poly.pdbx_strand_id
1 'polypeptide(L)'
;MRITYDPRADALAIELRDVPVARTREVTDTINVDLGKDGRPVVVEILNVRKGLGDEVLRHVGLDLGGIQWQQESDTVHATDEAAQLVGVSRQYLSKMAREGKIPARRSGRDWLFYRSGLVEFFGPGRVEEPTVRYGANASRMGNVRAPRRRVPRRRP
;
A
#
# COMPACT_ATOMS: atom_id res chain seq x y z
N MET A 1 0.74 -18.31 17.92
CA MET A 1 0.33 -17.26 18.87
C MET A 1 1.18 -17.40 20.12
N ARG A 2 1.83 -16.32 20.56
CA ARG A 2 2.68 -16.29 21.78
C ARG A 2 2.31 -15.05 22.59
N ILE A 3 2.24 -15.19 23.91
CA ILE A 3 1.98 -14.07 24.82
C ILE A 3 3.22 -13.90 25.68
N THR A 4 3.73 -12.68 25.81
CA THR A 4 4.92 -12.37 26.60
C THR A 4 4.70 -11.09 27.38
N TYR A 5 5.02 -11.10 28.66
CA TYR A 5 4.97 -9.93 29.53
C TYR A 5 6.39 -9.54 29.91
N ASP A 6 6.79 -8.29 29.63
CA ASP A 6 8.02 -7.70 30.14
C ASP A 6 7.70 -6.88 31.41
N PRO A 7 8.06 -7.39 32.60
CA PRO A 7 7.79 -6.69 33.85
C PRO A 7 8.61 -5.41 34.05
N ARG A 8 9.71 -5.21 33.32
CA ARG A 8 10.53 -4.00 33.40
C ARG A 8 9.91 -2.86 32.58
N ALA A 9 9.38 -3.19 31.40
CA ALA A 9 8.67 -2.24 30.55
C ALA A 9 7.19 -2.04 30.97
N ASP A 10 6.67 -2.92 31.84
CA ASP A 10 5.24 -3.04 32.14
C ASP A 10 4.39 -3.19 30.86
N ALA A 11 4.84 -4.06 29.96
CA ALA A 11 4.27 -4.24 28.63
C ALA A 11 3.94 -5.71 28.35
N LEU A 12 2.77 -5.95 27.76
CA LEU A 12 2.31 -7.27 27.31
C LEU A 12 2.27 -7.28 25.78
N ALA A 13 3.01 -8.20 25.17
CA ALA A 13 2.94 -8.51 23.75
C ALA A 13 2.11 -9.77 23.52
N ILE A 14 1.12 -9.66 22.62
CA ILE A 14 0.38 -10.79 22.06
C ILE A 14 0.80 -10.90 20.60
N GLU A 15 1.70 -11.84 20.33
CA GLU A 15 2.16 -12.14 18.98
C GLU A 15 1.17 -13.08 18.28
N LEU A 16 0.58 -12.59 17.21
CA LEU A 16 -0.44 -13.29 16.42
C LEU A 16 0.18 -14.05 15.24
N ARG A 17 1.23 -13.48 14.63
CA ARG A 17 1.89 -14.03 13.43
C ARG A 17 3.41 -13.90 13.52
N ASP A 18 4.11 -14.88 12.97
CA ASP A 18 5.58 -14.87 12.85
C ASP A 18 6.00 -14.29 11.49
N VAL A 19 5.83 -12.97 11.35
CA VAL A 19 6.25 -12.20 10.16
C VAL A 19 6.81 -10.85 10.61
N PRO A 20 7.67 -10.19 9.81
CA PRO A 20 8.21 -8.88 10.17
C PRO A 20 7.13 -7.81 10.33
N VAL A 21 7.29 -6.96 11.34
CA VAL A 21 6.52 -5.72 11.52
C VAL A 21 6.92 -4.72 10.45
N ALA A 22 5.92 -4.13 9.78
CA ALA A 22 6.12 -3.09 8.77
C ALA A 22 5.77 -1.70 9.30
N ARG A 23 4.72 -1.58 10.12
CA ARG A 23 4.32 -0.32 10.76
C ARG A 23 3.59 -0.59 12.07
N THR A 24 3.64 0.36 12.99
CA THR A 24 2.86 0.35 14.23
C THR A 24 1.70 1.32 14.10
N ARG A 25 0.53 0.92 14.57
CA ARG A 25 -0.66 1.78 14.70
C ARG A 25 -1.03 1.88 16.17
N GLU A 26 -0.93 3.08 16.71
CA GLU A 26 -1.50 3.40 18.02
C GLU A 26 -3.04 3.36 17.90
N VAL A 27 -3.66 2.50 18.70
CA VAL A 27 -5.14 2.36 18.76
C VAL A 27 -5.68 3.20 19.92
N THR A 28 -4.96 3.16 21.04
CA THR A 28 -5.17 4.03 22.21
C THR A 28 -3.80 4.43 22.76
N ASP A 29 -3.80 5.33 23.74
CA ASP A 29 -2.63 5.73 24.53
C ASP A 29 -1.88 4.56 25.23
N THR A 30 -2.50 3.40 25.28
CA THR A 30 -2.06 2.20 26.00
C THR A 30 -2.02 0.95 25.13
N ILE A 31 -2.51 1.02 23.89
CA ILE A 31 -2.59 -0.13 23.00
C ILE A 31 -2.02 0.22 21.63
N ASN A 32 -0.97 -0.50 21.25
CA ASN A 32 -0.37 -0.47 19.94
C ASN A 32 -0.69 -1.76 19.18
N VAL A 33 -0.86 -1.64 17.86
CA VAL A 33 -0.99 -2.80 16.97
C VAL A 33 0.06 -2.70 15.89
N ASP A 34 0.98 -3.66 15.89
CA ASP A 34 1.97 -3.84 14.84
C ASP A 34 1.35 -4.55 13.65
N LEU A 35 1.54 -3.98 12.47
CA LEU A 35 0.97 -4.45 11.21
C LEU A 35 2.09 -4.96 10.30
N GLY A 36 1.81 -6.04 9.58
CA GLY A 36 2.67 -6.54 8.52
C GLY A 36 2.51 -5.71 7.24
N LYS A 37 3.35 -5.98 6.24
CA LYS A 37 3.26 -5.32 4.92
C LYS A 37 1.91 -5.51 4.22
N ASP A 38 1.20 -6.58 4.57
CA ASP A 38 -0.15 -6.90 4.09
C ASP A 38 -1.27 -6.19 4.85
N GLY A 39 -0.93 -5.28 5.77
CA GLY A 39 -1.88 -4.55 6.60
C GLY A 39 -2.51 -5.38 7.73
N ARG A 40 -2.13 -6.65 7.89
CA ARG A 40 -2.72 -7.52 8.92
C ARG A 40 -1.95 -7.44 10.25
N PRO A 41 -2.61 -7.58 11.40
CA PRO A 41 -1.97 -7.59 12.71
C PRO A 41 -0.88 -8.67 12.84
N VAL A 42 0.25 -8.29 13.42
CA VAL A 42 1.40 -9.16 13.76
C VAL A 42 1.52 -9.27 15.26
N VAL A 43 1.51 -8.14 15.97
CA VAL A 43 1.58 -8.06 17.43
C VAL A 43 0.55 -7.05 17.93
N VAL A 44 -0.09 -7.37 19.06
CA VAL A 44 -0.80 -6.38 19.87
C VAL A 44 0.05 -6.14 21.11
N GLU A 45 0.45 -4.89 21.32
CA GLU A 45 1.22 -4.47 22.49
C GLU A 45 0.31 -3.64 23.40
N ILE A 46 0.27 -4.02 24.67
CA ILE A 46 -0.45 -3.31 25.73
C ILE A 46 0.60 -2.74 26.68
N LEU A 47 0.57 -1.43 26.88
CA LEU A 47 1.49 -0.69 27.74
C LEU A 47 0.83 -0.40 29.09
N ASN A 48 1.66 -0.16 30.11
CA ASN A 48 1.23 0.17 31.47
C ASN A 48 0.26 -0.86 32.05
N VAL A 49 0.53 -2.15 31.81
CA VAL A 49 -0.37 -3.26 32.13
C VAL A 49 -0.77 -3.28 33.60
N ARG A 50 0.17 -3.12 34.53
CA ARG A 50 -0.15 -3.09 35.97
C ARG A 50 -1.02 -1.89 36.34
N LYS A 51 -0.74 -0.74 35.74
CA LYS A 51 -1.48 0.51 36.01
C LYS A 51 -2.87 0.51 35.40
N GLY A 52 -3.02 -0.09 34.20
CA GLY A 52 -4.25 -0.09 33.41
C GLY A 52 -5.19 -1.25 33.73
N LEU A 53 -4.66 -2.44 34.02
CA LEU A 53 -5.45 -3.65 34.27
C LEU A 53 -5.47 -4.06 35.75
N GLY A 54 -4.53 -3.56 36.57
CA GLY A 54 -4.41 -3.91 37.98
C GLY A 54 -3.74 -5.28 38.22
N ASP A 55 -3.12 -5.45 39.38
CA ASP A 55 -2.32 -6.65 39.72
C ASP A 55 -3.13 -7.96 39.72
N GLU A 56 -4.46 -7.91 39.91
CA GLU A 56 -5.31 -9.11 39.89
C GLU A 56 -5.63 -9.63 38.49
N VAL A 57 -5.77 -8.75 37.49
CA VAL A 57 -6.12 -9.16 36.11
C VAL A 57 -4.98 -9.91 35.44
N LEU A 58 -3.72 -9.64 35.83
CA LEU A 58 -2.55 -10.41 35.41
C LEU A 58 -2.61 -11.90 35.81
N ARG A 59 -3.43 -12.27 36.81
CA ARG A 59 -3.60 -13.66 37.25
C ARG A 59 -4.64 -14.42 36.43
N HIS A 60 -5.56 -13.72 35.77
CA HIS A 60 -6.62 -14.29 34.93
C HIS A 60 -6.85 -13.41 33.70
N VAL A 61 -6.04 -13.60 32.66
CA VAL A 61 -6.25 -12.90 31.38
C VAL A 61 -7.22 -13.71 30.51
N GLY A 62 -8.50 -13.34 30.54
CA GLY A 62 -9.50 -13.79 29.57
C GLY A 62 -9.61 -12.78 28.42
N LEU A 63 -9.22 -13.18 27.21
CA LEU A 63 -9.40 -12.35 26.00
C LEU A 63 -10.64 -12.82 25.24
N ASP A 64 -11.72 -12.06 25.31
CA ASP A 64 -12.86 -12.25 24.41
C ASP A 64 -12.63 -11.46 23.11
N LEU A 65 -12.14 -12.16 22.09
CA LEU A 65 -11.94 -11.61 20.75
C LEU A 65 -13.20 -11.73 19.87
N GLY A 66 -14.32 -12.22 20.39
CA GLY A 66 -15.55 -12.48 19.64
C GLY A 66 -16.23 -11.22 19.10
N GLY A 67 -15.97 -10.06 19.72
CA GLY A 67 -16.48 -8.76 19.28
C GLY A 67 -15.56 -7.99 18.32
N ILE A 68 -14.33 -8.48 18.08
CA ILE A 68 -13.40 -7.77 17.20
C ILE A 68 -13.78 -8.05 15.75
N GLN A 69 -14.46 -7.08 15.13
CA GLN A 69 -14.59 -7.02 13.68
C GLN A 69 -13.25 -6.62 13.09
N TRP A 70 -12.45 -7.62 12.72
CA TRP A 70 -11.29 -7.41 11.88
C TRP A 70 -11.79 -6.93 10.51
N GLN A 71 -11.79 -5.62 10.30
CA GLN A 71 -11.92 -5.08 8.96
C GLN A 71 -10.67 -5.52 8.21
N GLN A 72 -10.86 -6.52 7.34
CA GLN A 72 -9.86 -6.91 6.37
C GLN A 72 -9.73 -5.74 5.40
N GLU A 73 -8.86 -4.79 5.72
CA GLU A 73 -8.39 -3.81 4.75
C GLU A 73 -7.71 -4.61 3.65
N SER A 74 -8.49 -4.89 2.60
CA SER A 74 -8.05 -5.64 1.44
C SER A 74 -7.21 -4.66 0.64
N ASP A 75 -5.90 -4.78 0.74
CA ASP A 75 -4.99 -3.95 -0.04
C ASP A 75 -5.29 -4.16 -1.53
N THR A 76 -5.69 -3.08 -2.20
CA THR A 76 -6.18 -3.16 -3.57
C THR A 76 -5.02 -3.45 -4.51
N VAL A 77 -5.19 -4.44 -5.40
CA VAL A 77 -4.17 -4.84 -6.36
C VAL A 77 -4.49 -4.23 -7.72
N HIS A 78 -3.51 -3.57 -8.32
CA HIS A 78 -3.60 -2.95 -9.64
C HIS A 78 -2.65 -3.61 -10.63
N ALA A 79 -3.11 -3.83 -11.86
CA ALA A 79 -2.25 -4.20 -12.98
C ALA A 79 -1.37 -3.00 -13.38
N THR A 80 -0.28 -3.23 -14.14
CA THR A 80 0.69 -2.16 -14.47
C THR A 80 0.04 -0.93 -15.11
N ASP A 81 -0.95 -1.09 -15.98
CA ASP A 81 -1.62 0.05 -16.61
C ASP A 81 -2.41 0.89 -15.60
N GLU A 82 -3.23 0.24 -14.78
CA GLU A 82 -4.03 0.89 -13.76
C GLU A 82 -3.14 1.55 -12.71
N ALA A 83 -2.09 0.87 -12.26
CA ALA A 83 -1.12 1.39 -11.31
C ALA A 83 -0.38 2.61 -11.89
N ALA A 84 -0.01 2.58 -13.17
CA ALA A 84 0.67 3.69 -13.84
C ALA A 84 -0.26 4.92 -13.97
N GLN A 85 -1.54 4.70 -14.30
CA GLN A 85 -2.55 5.75 -14.35
C GLN A 85 -2.79 6.35 -12.95
N LEU A 86 -2.92 5.48 -11.94
CA LEU A 86 -3.17 5.86 -10.57
C LEU A 86 -2.10 6.83 -10.06
N VAL A 87 -0.82 6.54 -10.30
CA VAL A 87 0.31 7.34 -9.79
C VAL A 87 0.81 8.42 -10.76
N GLY A 88 0.17 8.55 -11.93
CA GLY A 88 0.52 9.54 -12.96
C GLY A 88 1.89 9.34 -13.61
N VAL A 89 2.32 8.08 -13.86
CA VAL A 89 3.60 7.76 -14.54
C VAL A 89 3.39 6.87 -15.77
N SER A 90 4.43 6.67 -16.57
CA SER A 90 4.33 5.78 -17.73
C SER A 90 4.38 4.30 -17.32
N ARG A 91 3.64 3.44 -18.04
CA ARG A 91 3.70 1.96 -17.89
C ARG A 91 5.13 1.44 -17.96
N GLN A 92 5.96 2.01 -18.84
CA GLN A 92 7.34 1.60 -19.05
C GLN A 92 8.25 1.96 -17.87
N TYR A 93 8.04 3.13 -17.26
CA TYR A 93 8.73 3.52 -16.03
C TYR A 93 8.34 2.62 -14.87
N LEU A 94 7.04 2.38 -14.66
CA LEU A 94 6.57 1.51 -13.58
C LEU A 94 7.04 0.07 -13.76
N SER A 95 6.99 -0.46 -14.99
CA SER A 95 7.55 -1.78 -15.34
C SER A 95 9.06 -1.87 -15.11
N LYS A 96 9.79 -0.78 -15.33
CA LYS A 96 11.24 -0.69 -15.06
C LYS A 96 11.49 -0.78 -13.56
N MET A 97 10.76 0.00 -12.75
CA MET A 97 10.91 -0.02 -11.30
C MET A 97 10.60 -1.41 -10.70
N ALA A 98 9.56 -2.08 -11.19
CA ALA A 98 9.23 -3.44 -10.78
C ALA A 98 10.34 -4.45 -11.16
N ARG A 99 10.85 -4.39 -12.40
CA ARG A 99 11.95 -5.25 -12.85
C ARG A 99 13.25 -5.04 -12.06
N GLU A 100 13.54 -3.80 -11.68
CA GLU A 100 14.72 -3.45 -10.88
C GLU A 100 14.53 -3.70 -9.38
N GLY A 101 13.35 -4.17 -8.95
CA GLY A 101 13.04 -4.44 -7.54
C GLY A 101 12.93 -3.18 -6.66
N LYS A 102 12.83 -2.00 -7.27
CA LYS A 102 12.77 -0.71 -6.55
C LYS A 102 11.41 -0.45 -5.90
N ILE A 103 10.36 -1.05 -6.46
CA ILE A 103 9.00 -0.97 -5.94
C ILE A 103 8.45 -2.38 -5.73
N PRO A 104 7.72 -2.65 -4.63
CA PRO A 104 7.07 -3.94 -4.41
C PRO A 104 6.08 -4.26 -5.53
N ALA A 105 6.32 -5.37 -6.24
CA ALA A 105 5.43 -5.85 -7.29
C ALA A 105 5.52 -7.38 -7.40
N ARG A 106 4.41 -8.03 -7.78
CA ARG A 106 4.36 -9.46 -8.05
C ARG A 106 4.19 -9.72 -9.53
N ARG A 107 4.93 -10.68 -10.09
CA ARG A 107 4.71 -11.10 -11.48
C ARG A 107 3.43 -11.93 -11.60
N SER A 108 2.56 -11.59 -12.54
CA SER A 108 1.35 -12.35 -12.87
C SER A 108 1.26 -12.50 -14.39
N GLY A 109 1.63 -13.68 -14.89
CA GLY A 109 1.73 -13.93 -16.33
C GLY A 109 2.67 -12.93 -17.01
N ARG A 110 2.11 -12.14 -17.93
CA ARG A 110 2.87 -11.10 -18.66
C ARG A 110 2.87 -9.74 -17.98
N ASP A 111 2.18 -9.59 -16.84
CA ASP A 111 2.03 -8.31 -16.17
C ASP A 111 2.68 -8.27 -14.77
N TRP A 112 2.82 -7.06 -14.25
CA TRP A 112 3.13 -6.81 -12.85
C TRP A 112 1.85 -6.42 -12.10
N LEU A 113 1.75 -6.90 -10.86
CA LEU A 113 0.70 -6.56 -9.92
C LEU A 113 1.31 -5.70 -8.81
N PHE A 114 0.66 -4.58 -8.52
CA PHE A 114 1.08 -3.60 -7.53
C PHE A 114 0.01 -3.49 -6.48
N TYR A 115 0.40 -3.61 -5.21
CA TYR A 115 -0.48 -3.27 -4.10
C TYR A 115 -0.58 -1.75 -3.98
N ARG A 116 -1.78 -1.22 -3.71
CA ARG A 116 -1.99 0.22 -3.51
C ARG A 116 -1.10 0.73 -2.39
N SER A 117 -0.97 -0.02 -1.29
CA SER A 117 -0.06 0.34 -0.20
C SER A 117 1.38 0.55 -0.69
N GLY A 118 1.91 -0.34 -1.53
CA GLY A 118 3.26 -0.25 -2.08
C GLY A 118 3.43 0.92 -3.06
N LEU A 119 2.38 1.28 -3.80
CA LEU A 119 2.37 2.49 -4.63
C LEU A 119 2.40 3.76 -3.78
N VAL A 120 1.61 3.81 -2.70
CA VAL A 120 1.61 4.92 -1.73
C VAL A 120 2.95 5.04 -1.02
N GLU A 121 3.53 3.93 -0.58
CA GLU A 121 4.84 3.90 0.08
C GLU A 121 5.93 4.48 -0.82
N PHE A 122 5.92 4.14 -2.11
CA PHE A 122 6.97 4.54 -3.04
C PHE A 122 6.78 5.96 -3.59
N PHE A 123 5.55 6.36 -3.93
CA PHE A 123 5.26 7.64 -4.59
C PHE A 123 4.68 8.72 -3.67
N GLY A 124 4.29 8.35 -2.45
CA GLY A 124 3.57 9.20 -1.50
C GLY A 124 2.05 9.22 -1.77
N PRO A 125 1.23 9.51 -0.74
CA PRO A 125 -0.24 9.49 -0.83
C PRO A 125 -0.79 10.53 -1.80
N GLY A 126 -0.14 11.69 -1.93
CA GLY A 126 -0.60 12.79 -2.79
C GLY A 126 -0.66 12.46 -4.28
N ARG A 127 0.02 11.41 -4.75
CA ARG A 127 -0.10 10.93 -6.15
C ARG A 127 -1.12 9.82 -6.32
N VAL A 128 -1.61 9.22 -5.23
CA VAL A 128 -2.49 8.03 -5.24
C VAL A 128 -3.92 8.37 -4.78
N GLU A 129 -4.09 9.46 -4.03
CA GLU A 129 -5.38 9.92 -3.50
C GLU A 129 -6.09 10.93 -4.40
N GLU A 130 -5.33 11.74 -5.15
CA GLU A 130 -5.87 12.58 -6.21
C GLU A 130 -5.49 11.97 -7.56
N PRO A 131 -6.40 11.26 -8.24
CA PRO A 131 -6.15 10.88 -9.62
C PRO A 131 -6.07 12.18 -10.40
N THR A 132 -4.86 12.62 -10.75
CA THR A 132 -4.68 13.73 -11.67
C THR A 132 -5.22 13.29 -13.02
N VAL A 133 -6.52 13.46 -13.24
CA VAL A 133 -7.14 13.39 -14.56
C VAL A 133 -6.66 14.60 -15.32
N ARG A 134 -5.52 14.46 -15.98
CA ARG A 134 -5.14 15.27 -17.13
C ARG A 134 -4.53 14.38 -18.21
N TYR A 135 -5.32 13.46 -18.75
CA TYR A 135 -5.21 13.05 -20.13
C TYR A 135 -6.58 12.59 -20.63
N GLY A 136 -7.35 13.54 -21.15
CA GLY A 136 -8.54 13.28 -21.95
C GLY A 136 -8.25 13.46 -23.44
N ALA A 137 -8.80 12.55 -24.23
CA ALA A 137 -9.19 12.74 -25.63
C ALA A 137 -8.10 13.00 -26.68
N ASN A 138 -7.58 11.92 -27.28
CA ASN A 138 -7.56 11.70 -28.75
C ASN A 138 -6.44 10.72 -29.15
N ALA A 139 -6.75 9.43 -29.24
CA ALA A 139 -5.93 8.51 -30.05
C ALA A 139 -6.71 7.27 -30.54
N SER A 140 -8.02 7.42 -30.75
CA SER A 140 -8.82 6.44 -31.49
C SER A 140 -9.31 7.10 -32.78
N ARG A 141 -8.89 6.55 -33.92
CA ARG A 141 -9.30 6.88 -35.30
C ARG A 141 -8.69 8.15 -35.94
N MET A 142 -7.64 7.95 -36.72
CA MET A 142 -7.65 8.35 -38.13
C MET A 142 -6.50 7.68 -38.88
N GLY A 143 -6.84 7.02 -39.98
CA GLY A 143 -5.90 6.41 -40.90
C GLY A 143 -4.95 7.44 -41.51
N ASN A 144 -3.82 6.93 -41.99
CA ASN A 144 -2.89 7.65 -42.84
C ASN A 144 -3.62 8.33 -44.01
N VAL A 145 -3.88 9.63 -43.91
CA VAL A 145 -4.13 10.48 -45.07
C VAL A 145 -2.91 11.39 -45.22
N ARG A 146 -2.10 11.05 -46.22
CA ARG A 146 -0.97 11.83 -46.70
C ARG A 146 -1.45 13.25 -47.04
N ALA A 147 -0.86 14.26 -46.41
CA ALA A 147 -1.09 15.66 -46.81
C ALA A 147 -0.60 15.90 -48.25
N PRO A 148 -1.34 16.63 -49.10
CA PRO A 148 -0.88 16.95 -50.45
C PRO A 148 0.25 17.97 -50.41
N ARG A 149 1.33 17.70 -51.14
CA ARG A 149 2.46 18.61 -51.34
C ARG A 149 1.97 19.92 -51.98
N ARG A 150 2.06 21.04 -51.28
CA ARG A 150 1.88 22.38 -51.88
C ARG A 150 3.03 22.64 -52.88
N ARG A 151 2.68 22.83 -54.15
CA ARG A 151 3.60 23.37 -55.17
C ARG A 151 3.86 24.86 -54.86
N VAL A 152 5.14 25.23 -54.83
CA VAL A 152 5.59 26.62 -54.80
C VAL A 152 5.62 27.15 -56.25
N PRO A 153 4.99 28.28 -56.60
CA PRO A 153 5.23 28.91 -57.89
C PRO A 153 6.50 29.77 -57.83
N ARG A 154 7.41 29.51 -58.75
CA ARG A 154 8.60 30.32 -59.02
C ARG A 154 8.20 31.68 -59.57
N ARG A 155 8.68 32.78 -58.98
CA ARG A 155 8.78 34.07 -59.67
C ARG A 155 10.08 34.10 -60.48
N ARG A 156 10.01 34.62 -61.70
CA ARG A 156 11.14 34.93 -62.57
C ARG A 156 10.81 36.24 -63.30
N PRO A 157 11.87 36.93 -63.76
CA PRO A 157 12.45 38.12 -63.15
C PRO A 157 11.59 39.38 -63.30
#